data_AF-A0A9D5ETU4-F1
#
_entry.id   AF-A0A9D5ETU4-F1
#
_cell.length_a   1.000
_cell.length_b   1.000
_cell.length_c   1.000
_cell.angle_alpha   90.00
_cell.angle_beta   90.00
_cell.angle_gamma   90.00
#
_symmetry.space_group_name_H-M   'P 1'
#
loop_
_entity.id
_entity.type
_entity.pdbx_description
1 polymer ?
#
loop_
_entity_poly.entity_id
_entity_poly.type
_entity_poly.pdbx_seq_one_letter_code
_entity_poly.pdbx_strand_id
1 'polypeptide(L)'
;MNEPTVFDEIFARLTPDRLFNDARATGEGIAIAVVDSGVERSILEDKFATAGTPIQTIEGAVFRPTGPPAPYTGHQSSPHGTTVADIILTLAPRVKLYSADVFGPTGSCEVETVIAAIRHAIDVWKVKVINLSLGVPEHKLQQPARRQQLLRAIEEAYFRDVLVFAAAHNEHPITRSFPAAFATPLVSVDKGLFADPLGFAYRLHDQVEFEAHGRGYLGPFAKEPATSWATPHLAGIAARILSLKPDLKPFEIKTILYWLFRSTKQPPE
;
A
#
# COMPACT_ATOMS: atom_id res chain seq x y z
N MET A 1 0.05 10.46 -42.33
CA MET A 1 0.14 10.22 -40.87
C MET A 1 -1.10 10.84 -40.27
N ASN A 2 -1.84 10.10 -39.43
CA ASN A 2 -2.99 10.68 -38.74
C ASN A 2 -2.50 11.72 -37.74
N GLU A 3 -3.20 12.85 -37.62
CA GLU A 3 -2.90 13.85 -36.60
C GLU A 3 -3.06 13.24 -35.20
N PRO A 4 -2.18 13.58 -34.24
CA PRO A 4 -2.30 13.09 -32.87
C PRO A 4 -3.63 13.53 -32.26
N THR A 5 -4.26 12.62 -31.53
CA THR A 5 -5.49 12.93 -30.81
C THR A 5 -5.17 13.66 -29.50
N VAL A 6 -6.17 14.31 -28.91
CA VAL A 6 -6.04 14.93 -27.58
C VAL A 6 -5.54 13.95 -26.51
N PHE A 7 -5.84 12.65 -26.64
CA PHE A 7 -5.36 11.63 -25.71
C PHE A 7 -3.87 11.37 -25.89
N ASP A 8 -3.36 11.39 -27.11
CA ASP A 8 -1.92 11.24 -27.38
C ASP A 8 -1.14 12.39 -26.73
N GLU A 9 -1.66 13.61 -26.83
CA GLU A 9 -1.06 14.79 -26.18
C GLU A 9 -1.07 14.70 -24.65
N ILE A 10 -2.20 14.27 -24.05
CA ILE A 10 -2.31 14.10 -22.59
C ILE A 10 -1.34 13.02 -22.10
N PHE A 11 -1.29 11.86 -22.77
CA PHE A 11 -0.45 10.74 -22.33
C PHE A 11 1.03 10.97 -22.58
N ALA A 12 1.42 11.72 -23.61
CA ALA A 12 2.80 12.21 -23.78
C ALA A 12 3.27 13.08 -22.61
N ARG A 13 2.33 13.72 -21.88
CA ARG A 13 2.63 14.53 -20.70
C ARG A 13 2.64 13.74 -19.40
N LEU A 14 1.93 12.60 -19.32
CA LEU A 14 1.80 11.75 -18.14
C LEU A 14 2.80 10.59 -18.17
N THR A 15 4.06 10.88 -17.83
CA THR A 15 5.14 9.88 -17.81
C THR A 15 5.73 9.70 -16.41
N PRO A 16 6.28 8.52 -16.07
CA PRO A 16 6.97 8.29 -14.81
C PRO A 16 8.08 9.30 -14.54
N ASP A 17 8.88 9.62 -15.56
CA ASP A 17 9.98 10.58 -15.46
C ASP A 17 9.49 11.95 -14.98
N ARG A 18 8.47 12.51 -15.63
CA ARG A 18 7.94 13.84 -15.25
C ARG A 18 7.28 13.83 -13.88
N LEU A 19 6.62 12.75 -13.51
CA LEU A 19 5.90 12.67 -12.23
C LEU A 19 6.86 12.44 -11.06
N PHE A 20 7.78 11.47 -11.19
CA PHE A 20 8.67 11.05 -10.11
C PHE A 20 9.94 11.90 -10.01
N ASN A 21 10.27 12.73 -11.00
CA ASN A 21 11.32 13.75 -10.86
C ASN A 21 10.77 15.11 -10.40
N ASP A 22 9.46 15.27 -10.23
CA ASP A 22 8.90 16.48 -9.62
C ASP A 22 9.31 16.54 -8.14
N ALA A 23 10.00 17.62 -7.74
CA ALA A 23 10.49 17.81 -6.38
C ALA A 23 9.38 17.87 -5.31
N ARG A 24 8.12 18.04 -5.72
CA ARG A 24 6.94 18.03 -4.84
C ARG A 24 6.34 16.63 -4.66
N ALA A 25 6.71 15.66 -5.52
CA ALA A 25 6.20 14.29 -5.47
C ALA A 25 6.89 13.49 -4.34
N THR A 26 6.68 13.89 -3.09
CA THR A 26 7.37 13.34 -1.92
C THR A 26 6.44 12.61 -0.94
N GLY A 27 5.13 12.62 -1.21
CA GLY A 27 4.11 12.13 -0.29
C GLY A 27 3.68 13.13 0.77
N GLU A 28 4.16 14.37 0.72
CA GLU A 28 3.76 15.41 1.66
C GLU A 28 2.24 15.66 1.63
N GLY A 29 1.66 15.86 2.81
CA GLY A 29 0.21 16.05 2.97
C GLY A 29 -0.61 14.75 2.88
N ILE A 30 0.02 13.60 2.63
CA ILE A 30 -0.67 12.32 2.51
C ILE A 30 -0.47 11.49 3.77
N ALA A 31 -1.58 11.09 4.40
CA ALA A 31 -1.58 10.18 5.53
C ALA A 31 -1.80 8.73 5.07
N ILE A 32 -1.00 7.79 5.60
CA ILE A 32 -1.03 6.37 5.24
C ILE A 32 -1.13 5.51 6.51
N ALA A 33 -2.07 4.56 6.53
CA ALA A 33 -2.11 3.51 7.55
C ALA A 33 -1.43 2.24 7.02
N VAL A 34 -0.45 1.75 7.77
CA VAL A 34 0.14 0.41 7.60
C VAL A 34 -0.58 -0.54 8.54
N VAL A 35 -1.45 -1.38 8.00
CA VAL A 35 -2.21 -2.38 8.75
C VAL A 35 -1.44 -3.70 8.69
N ASP A 36 -0.67 -3.97 9.74
CA ASP A 36 0.35 -5.02 9.77
C ASP A 36 0.67 -5.41 11.24
N SER A 37 1.91 -5.83 11.55
CA SER A 37 2.36 -6.29 12.87
C SER A 37 2.99 -5.21 13.75
N GLY A 38 2.60 -3.95 13.52
CA GLY A 38 3.17 -2.79 14.18
C GLY A 38 4.50 -2.34 13.56
N VAL A 39 4.98 -1.17 13.98
CA VAL A 39 6.21 -0.54 13.52
C VAL A 39 7.12 -0.24 14.71
N GLU A 40 8.41 -0.48 14.58
CA GLU A 40 9.43 -0.04 15.53
C GLU A 40 9.89 1.36 15.12
N ARG A 41 9.35 2.36 15.81
CA ARG A 41 9.49 3.78 15.45
C ARG A 41 10.94 4.24 15.47
N SER A 42 11.65 3.91 16.55
CA SER A 42 13.03 4.33 16.78
C SER A 42 13.95 3.90 15.65
N ILE A 43 13.83 2.65 15.20
CA ILE A 43 14.64 2.11 14.09
C ILE A 43 14.48 2.95 12.82
N LEU A 44 13.25 3.33 12.46
CA LEU A 44 13.00 4.10 11.25
C LEU A 44 13.40 5.57 11.42
N GLU A 45 13.00 6.21 12.52
CA GLU A 45 13.36 7.60 12.79
C GLU A 45 14.89 7.79 12.80
N ASP A 46 15.64 6.89 13.45
CA ASP A 46 17.10 6.94 13.48
C ASP A 46 17.73 6.68 12.10
N LYS A 47 17.22 5.68 11.35
CA LYS A 47 17.70 5.37 9.99
C LYS A 47 17.56 6.58 9.07
N PHE A 48 16.37 7.19 9.04
CA PHE A 48 16.06 8.29 8.14
C PHE A 48 16.71 9.60 8.57
N ALA A 49 16.83 9.87 9.88
CA ALA A 49 17.61 10.99 10.40
C ALA A 49 19.10 10.87 10.01
N THR A 50 19.70 9.69 10.18
CA THR A 50 21.10 9.43 9.81
C THR A 50 21.34 9.56 8.30
N ALA A 51 20.35 9.18 7.49
CA ALA A 51 20.37 9.36 6.03
C ALA A 51 20.11 10.81 5.58
N GLY A 52 19.95 11.78 6.50
CA GLY A 52 19.71 13.18 6.17
C GLY A 52 18.31 13.47 5.62
N THR A 53 17.36 12.55 5.79
CA THR A 53 15.98 12.67 5.30
C THR A 53 15.00 12.38 6.44
N PRO A 54 14.95 13.21 7.50
CA PRO A 54 14.10 12.94 8.66
C PRO A 54 12.63 12.83 8.27
N ILE A 55 11.96 11.84 8.85
CA ILE A 55 10.54 11.54 8.62
C ILE A 55 9.66 12.22 9.67
N GLN A 56 8.35 12.30 9.41
CA GLN A 56 7.38 12.68 10.44
C GLN A 56 7.27 11.57 11.51
N THR A 57 6.94 11.95 12.74
CA THR A 57 6.75 11.00 13.83
C THR A 57 5.68 9.97 13.48
N ILE A 58 6.00 8.70 13.69
CA ILE A 58 5.08 7.58 13.45
C ILE A 58 4.11 7.48 14.63
N GLU A 59 2.83 7.63 14.36
CA GLU A 59 1.73 7.41 15.31
C GLU A 59 1.11 6.02 15.08
N GLY A 60 0.24 5.54 15.97
CA GLY A 60 -0.37 4.23 15.77
C GLY A 60 -1.27 3.76 16.90
N ALA A 61 -1.74 2.52 16.76
CA ALA A 61 -2.48 1.81 17.80
C ALA A 61 -2.35 0.28 17.64
N VAL A 62 -2.60 -0.46 18.73
CA VAL A 62 -2.65 -1.93 18.74
C VAL A 62 -4.10 -2.39 18.83
N PHE A 63 -4.57 -3.05 17.78
CA PHE A 63 -5.98 -3.42 17.61
C PHE A 63 -6.30 -4.79 18.22
N ARG A 64 -7.57 -4.95 18.58
CA ARG A 64 -8.14 -6.18 19.13
C ARG A 64 -9.50 -6.44 18.45
N PRO A 65 -10.02 -7.68 18.48
CA PRO A 65 -11.31 -7.99 17.86
C PRO A 65 -12.48 -7.22 18.49
N THR A 66 -12.36 -6.89 19.79
CA THR A 66 -13.38 -6.16 20.54
C THR A 66 -12.75 -5.10 21.44
N GLY A 67 -13.52 -4.03 21.71
CA GLY A 67 -13.10 -2.91 22.54
C GLY A 67 -12.24 -1.88 21.81
N PRO A 68 -11.85 -0.79 22.50
CA PRO A 68 -10.98 0.23 21.93
C PRO A 68 -9.57 -0.32 21.71
N PRO A 69 -8.83 0.20 20.71
CA PRO A 69 -7.45 -0.21 20.49
C PRO A 69 -6.56 0.28 21.65
N ALA A 70 -5.54 -0.51 21.97
CA ALA A 70 -4.53 -0.14 22.94
C ALA A 70 -3.55 0.89 22.35
N PRO A 71 -2.92 1.74 23.20
CA PRO A 71 -2.00 2.76 22.71
C PRO A 71 -0.76 2.13 22.07
N TYR A 72 -0.27 2.75 21.00
CA TYR A 72 1.01 2.43 20.40
C TYR A 72 2.15 3.09 21.15
N THR A 73 3.08 2.28 21.64
CA THR A 73 4.22 2.73 22.46
C THR A 73 5.48 3.00 21.64
N GLY A 74 5.42 2.85 20.31
CA GLY A 74 6.60 2.95 19.44
C GLY A 74 7.18 1.59 19.05
N HIS A 75 6.65 0.50 19.60
CA HIS A 75 7.15 -0.84 19.37
C HIS A 75 6.23 -1.67 18.49
N GLN A 76 6.84 -2.56 17.71
CA GLN A 76 6.14 -3.56 16.91
C GLN A 76 5.89 -4.85 17.70
N SER A 77 4.84 -5.59 17.34
CA SER A 77 4.67 -6.97 17.81
C SER A 77 5.50 -7.97 17.00
N SER A 78 5.74 -7.68 15.72
CA SER A 78 6.66 -8.44 14.87
C SER A 78 7.36 -7.53 13.85
N PRO A 79 8.63 -7.82 13.47
CA PRO A 79 9.45 -7.11 12.48
C PRO A 79 8.81 -6.77 11.12
N HIS A 80 7.78 -7.50 10.67
CA HIS A 80 7.27 -7.39 9.31
C HIS A 80 6.75 -5.98 8.98
N GLY A 81 5.90 -5.41 9.84
CA GLY A 81 5.33 -4.07 9.64
C GLY A 81 6.38 -2.95 9.59
N THR A 82 7.50 -3.08 10.30
CA THR A 82 8.62 -2.13 10.18
C THR A 82 9.26 -2.15 8.81
N THR A 83 9.44 -3.34 8.20
CA THR A 83 9.94 -3.44 6.82
C THR A 83 8.96 -2.84 5.81
N VAL A 84 7.65 -3.06 6.02
CA VAL A 84 6.60 -2.45 5.18
C VAL A 84 6.64 -0.92 5.26
N ALA A 85 6.72 -0.36 6.47
CA ALA A 85 6.81 1.08 6.69
C ALA A 85 8.10 1.67 6.11
N ASP A 86 9.24 0.97 6.25
CA ASP A 86 10.53 1.37 5.67
C ASP A 86 10.46 1.58 4.16
N ILE A 87 9.80 0.66 3.44
CA ILE A 87 9.59 0.76 2.00
C ILE A 87 8.81 2.03 1.66
N ILE A 88 7.67 2.26 2.31
CA ILE A 88 6.82 3.43 2.05
C ILE A 88 7.61 4.72 2.28
N LEU A 89 8.33 4.82 3.39
CA LEU A 89 9.11 6.00 3.76
C LEU A 89 10.33 6.20 2.85
N THR A 90 10.90 5.13 2.29
CA THR A 90 11.98 5.22 1.31
C THR A 90 11.49 5.86 0.01
N LEU A 91 10.27 5.53 -0.43
CA LEU A 91 9.70 6.06 -1.67
C LEU A 91 9.03 7.42 -1.49
N ALA A 92 8.38 7.64 -0.35
CA ALA A 92 7.58 8.83 -0.05
C ALA A 92 7.90 9.33 1.37
N PRO A 93 9.08 9.95 1.59
CA PRO A 93 9.59 10.25 2.93
C PRO A 93 8.78 11.31 3.69
N ARG A 94 7.93 12.09 3.01
CA ARG A 94 7.15 13.16 3.65
C ARG A 94 5.71 12.77 4.00
N VAL A 95 5.32 11.50 3.85
CA VAL A 95 4.00 11.02 4.29
C VAL A 95 3.87 11.11 5.82
N LYS A 96 2.62 11.20 6.30
CA LYS A 96 2.30 10.92 7.71
C LYS A 96 1.93 9.45 7.85
N LEU A 97 2.73 8.68 8.57
CA LEU A 97 2.54 7.23 8.69
C LEU A 97 1.86 6.86 10.02
N TYR A 98 0.83 6.03 9.94
CA TYR A 98 0.14 5.41 11.06
C TYR A 98 0.38 3.91 11.08
N SER A 99 0.88 3.39 12.20
CA SER A 99 1.05 1.96 12.45
C SER A 99 -0.22 1.38 13.08
N ALA A 100 -0.93 0.52 12.36
CA ALA A 100 -2.03 -0.29 12.92
C ALA A 100 -1.55 -1.72 13.13
N ASP A 101 -1.24 -2.07 14.37
CA ASP A 101 -0.85 -3.42 14.74
C ASP A 101 -2.09 -4.30 14.92
N VAL A 102 -2.34 -5.23 14.00
CA VAL A 102 -3.49 -6.14 14.01
C VAL A 102 -3.14 -7.57 14.45
N PHE A 103 -1.87 -7.83 14.74
CA PHE A 103 -1.39 -9.13 15.23
C PHE A 103 -1.27 -9.12 16.76
N GLY A 104 -0.87 -7.98 17.31
CA GLY A 104 -0.59 -7.84 18.74
C GLY A 104 0.50 -8.79 19.23
N PRO A 105 0.78 -8.79 20.55
CA PRO A 105 1.90 -9.55 21.12
C PRO A 105 1.73 -11.08 21.01
N THR A 106 0.51 -11.57 20.74
CA THR A 106 0.22 -12.99 20.56
C THR A 106 0.42 -13.47 19.12
N GLY A 107 0.59 -12.56 18.16
CA GLY A 107 0.79 -12.90 16.74
C GLY A 107 -0.47 -13.41 16.03
N SER A 108 -1.65 -13.28 16.63
CA SER A 108 -2.92 -13.74 16.07
C SER A 108 -3.64 -12.58 15.37
N CYS A 109 -4.01 -12.76 14.11
CA CYS A 109 -4.75 -11.76 13.34
C CYS A 109 -6.16 -12.28 13.00
N GLU A 110 -7.17 -11.64 13.55
CA GLU A 110 -8.58 -11.91 13.27
C GLU A 110 -9.13 -10.90 12.25
N VAL A 111 -10.12 -11.33 11.46
CA VAL A 111 -10.75 -10.48 10.44
C VAL A 111 -11.40 -9.25 11.09
N GLU A 112 -12.02 -9.45 12.24
CA GLU A 112 -12.65 -8.43 13.06
C GLU A 112 -11.63 -7.36 13.50
N THR A 113 -10.41 -7.76 13.85
CA THR A 113 -9.30 -6.84 14.17
C THR A 113 -8.89 -6.01 12.96
N VAL A 114 -8.78 -6.62 11.77
CA VAL A 114 -8.46 -5.90 10.52
C VAL A 114 -9.56 -4.91 10.16
N ILE A 115 -10.82 -5.30 10.28
CA ILE A 115 -11.97 -4.40 10.05
C ILE A 115 -11.94 -3.21 11.01
N ALA A 116 -11.66 -3.44 12.29
CA ALA A 116 -11.53 -2.38 13.28
C ALA A 116 -10.40 -1.40 12.92
N ALA A 117 -9.25 -1.91 12.47
CA ALA A 117 -8.14 -1.08 12.02
C ALA A 117 -8.47 -0.26 10.77
N ILE A 118 -9.12 -0.86 9.76
CA ILE A 118 -9.56 -0.16 8.54
C ILE A 118 -10.49 1.00 8.91
N ARG A 119 -11.52 0.74 9.73
CA ARG A 119 -12.47 1.78 10.15
C ARG A 119 -11.80 2.88 10.96
N HIS A 120 -10.90 2.53 11.87
CA HIS A 120 -10.16 3.52 12.65
C HIS A 120 -9.28 4.41 11.75
N ALA A 121 -8.63 3.81 10.75
CA ALA A 121 -7.84 4.56 9.78
C ALA A 121 -8.69 5.56 8.98
N ILE A 122 -9.90 5.17 8.58
CA ILE A 122 -10.85 6.04 7.86
C ILE A 122 -11.43 7.13 8.78
N ASP A 123 -11.88 6.75 9.98
CA ASP A 123 -12.73 7.61 10.80
C ASP A 123 -11.98 8.48 11.80
N VAL A 124 -10.85 7.99 12.32
CA VAL A 124 -10.08 8.68 13.36
C VAL A 124 -8.84 9.31 12.77
N TRP A 125 -8.03 8.53 12.05
CA TRP A 125 -6.79 9.04 11.46
C TRP A 125 -7.00 9.79 10.14
N LYS A 126 -8.17 9.63 9.52
CA LYS A 126 -8.53 10.26 8.23
C LYS A 126 -7.45 10.04 7.16
N VAL A 127 -6.94 8.81 7.06
CA VAL A 127 -5.88 8.49 6.11
C VAL A 127 -6.39 8.56 4.66
N LYS A 128 -5.49 8.84 3.73
CA LYS A 128 -5.77 8.79 2.29
C LYS A 128 -5.45 7.42 1.70
N VAL A 129 -4.52 6.69 2.30
CA VAL A 129 -4.05 5.38 1.84
C VAL A 129 -4.03 4.38 3.01
N ILE A 130 -4.45 3.15 2.75
CA ILE A 130 -4.31 2.00 3.63
C ILE A 130 -3.48 0.94 2.89
N ASN A 131 -2.39 0.49 3.49
CA ASN A 131 -1.58 -0.62 3.00
C ASN A 131 -1.88 -1.88 3.82
N LEU A 132 -2.40 -2.92 3.16
CA LEU A 132 -2.67 -4.24 3.72
C LEU A 132 -1.67 -5.25 3.14
N SER A 133 -0.50 -5.38 3.78
CA SER A 133 0.50 -6.41 3.45
C SER A 133 0.18 -7.76 4.12
N LEU A 134 -1.10 -8.08 4.19
CA LEU A 134 -1.64 -9.31 4.79
C LEU A 134 -2.63 -9.96 3.82
N GLY A 135 -2.75 -11.28 3.94
CA GLY A 135 -3.65 -12.05 3.11
C GLY A 135 -4.07 -13.34 3.80
N VAL A 136 -5.37 -13.63 3.77
CA VAL A 136 -5.92 -14.90 4.23
C VAL A 136 -6.30 -15.73 3.00
N PRO A 137 -5.70 -16.92 2.81
CA PRO A 137 -6.10 -17.82 1.74
C PRO A 137 -7.60 -18.14 1.82
N GLU A 138 -8.26 -18.24 0.67
CA GLU A 138 -9.69 -18.54 0.56
C GLU A 138 -10.15 -19.70 1.44
N HIS A 139 -9.35 -20.79 1.48
CA HIS A 139 -9.65 -21.98 2.26
C HIS A 139 -9.56 -21.77 3.79
N LYS A 140 -8.92 -20.70 4.28
CA LYS A 140 -8.91 -20.32 5.71
C LYS A 140 -10.01 -19.31 6.02
N LEU A 141 -10.48 -18.59 5.01
CA LEU A 141 -11.63 -17.68 5.10
C LEU A 141 -12.92 -18.36 4.60
N GLN A 142 -13.21 -19.56 5.13
CA GLN A 142 -14.37 -20.37 4.70
C GLN A 142 -15.70 -19.80 5.16
N GLN A 143 -15.70 -18.89 6.14
CA GLN A 143 -16.93 -18.28 6.67
C GLN A 143 -17.38 -17.13 5.76
N PRO A 144 -18.49 -17.30 4.99
CA PRO A 144 -18.90 -16.29 4.00
C PRO A 144 -19.24 -14.95 4.65
N ALA A 145 -19.78 -14.97 5.87
CA ALA A 145 -20.11 -13.77 6.64
C ALA A 145 -18.87 -12.89 6.92
N ARG A 146 -17.75 -13.48 7.36
CA ARG A 146 -16.50 -12.75 7.62
C ARG A 146 -15.92 -12.15 6.35
N ARG A 147 -15.95 -12.91 5.25
CA ARG A 147 -15.53 -12.41 3.94
C ARG A 147 -16.36 -11.21 3.51
N GLN A 148 -17.68 -11.28 3.66
CA GLN A 148 -18.58 -10.18 3.32
C GLN A 148 -18.37 -8.95 4.23
N GLN A 149 -18.12 -9.15 5.52
CA GLN A 149 -17.82 -8.06 6.44
C GLN A 149 -16.51 -7.33 6.09
N LEU A 150 -15.47 -8.08 5.72
CA LEU A 150 -14.21 -7.50 5.27
C LEU A 150 -14.38 -6.72 3.96
N LEU A 151 -15.12 -7.30 2.99
CA LEU A 151 -15.45 -6.61 1.74
C LEU A 151 -16.17 -5.28 2.01
N ARG A 152 -17.18 -5.27 2.88
CA ARG A 152 -17.91 -4.03 3.22
C ARG A 152 -17.00 -2.97 3.82
N ALA A 153 -16.03 -3.34 4.66
CA ALA A 153 -15.07 -2.38 5.23
C ALA A 153 -14.15 -1.77 4.15
N ILE A 154 -13.80 -2.55 3.13
CA ILE A 154 -13.00 -2.09 1.99
C ILE A 154 -13.83 -1.21 1.06
N GLU A 155 -15.08 -1.57 0.79
CA GLU A 155 -16.02 -0.72 0.04
C GLU A 155 -16.27 0.61 0.77
N GLU A 156 -16.41 0.57 2.09
CA GLU A 156 -16.50 1.78 2.93
C GLU A 156 -15.29 2.68 2.74
N ALA A 157 -14.06 2.13 2.73
CA ALA A 157 -12.85 2.89 2.42
C ALA A 157 -12.94 3.55 1.03
N TYR A 158 -13.31 2.78 0.01
CA TYR A 158 -13.45 3.26 -1.37
C TYR A 158 -14.45 4.44 -1.48
N PHE A 159 -15.64 4.31 -0.90
CA PHE A 159 -16.66 5.36 -0.91
C PHE A 159 -16.33 6.57 -0.03
N ARG A 160 -15.32 6.45 0.84
CA ARG A 160 -14.79 7.52 1.68
C ARG A 160 -13.52 8.15 1.10
N ASP A 161 -13.24 7.92 -0.18
CA ASP A 161 -12.07 8.41 -0.90
C ASP A 161 -10.72 7.92 -0.36
N VAL A 162 -10.71 6.76 0.31
CA VAL A 162 -9.50 6.13 0.85
C VAL A 162 -9.05 5.01 -0.08
N LEU A 163 -7.78 5.06 -0.50
CA LEU A 163 -7.18 4.05 -1.35
C LEU A 163 -6.68 2.87 -0.52
N VAL A 164 -7.14 1.68 -0.85
CA VAL A 164 -6.67 0.44 -0.20
C VAL A 164 -5.75 -0.31 -1.15
N PHE A 165 -4.53 -0.65 -0.72
CA PHE A 165 -3.61 -1.54 -1.41
C PHE A 165 -3.55 -2.88 -0.68
N ALA A 166 -3.66 -3.99 -1.39
CA ALA A 166 -3.67 -5.32 -0.77
C ALA A 166 -2.75 -6.31 -1.47
N ALA A 167 -1.96 -7.02 -0.68
CA ALA A 167 -1.04 -8.04 -1.16
C ALA A 167 -1.76 -9.28 -1.70
N ALA A 168 -1.35 -9.71 -2.89
CA ALA A 168 -1.66 -11.03 -3.42
C ALA A 168 -0.94 -12.13 -2.61
N HIS A 169 -1.13 -13.39 -3.00
CA HIS A 169 -0.59 -14.53 -2.27
C HIS A 169 0.84 -14.91 -2.72
N ASN A 170 1.68 -15.39 -1.80
CA ASN A 170 3.08 -15.75 -2.11
C ASN A 170 3.29 -17.21 -2.53
N GLU A 171 2.40 -18.14 -2.20
CA GLU A 171 2.70 -19.59 -2.30
C GLU A 171 2.22 -20.24 -3.61
N HIS A 172 1.18 -19.72 -4.27
CA HIS A 172 0.72 -20.27 -5.56
C HIS A 172 -0.20 -19.31 -6.34
N PRO A 173 -0.05 -19.17 -7.68
CA PRO A 173 -0.88 -18.27 -8.51
C PRO A 173 -2.37 -18.61 -8.51
N ILE A 174 -2.73 -19.87 -8.25
CA ILE A 174 -4.12 -20.35 -8.25
C ILE A 174 -4.84 -20.05 -6.92
N THR A 175 -4.09 -19.81 -5.83
CA THR A 175 -4.70 -19.61 -4.51
C THR A 175 -5.16 -18.18 -4.35
N ARG A 176 -6.48 -17.96 -4.39
CA ARG A 176 -7.06 -16.66 -4.05
C ARG A 176 -6.76 -16.30 -2.60
N SER A 177 -6.31 -15.07 -2.40
CA SER A 177 -6.09 -14.47 -1.09
C SER A 177 -6.95 -13.23 -0.93
N PHE A 178 -7.63 -13.14 0.21
CA PHE A 178 -8.40 -11.96 0.58
C PHE A 178 -7.55 -11.11 1.54
N PRO A 179 -7.51 -9.77 1.35
CA PRO A 179 -8.48 -9.00 0.58
C PRO A 179 -8.16 -8.79 -0.91
N ALA A 180 -6.95 -9.10 -1.41
CA ALA A 180 -6.56 -8.78 -2.80
C ALA A 180 -7.56 -9.24 -3.88
N ALA A 181 -8.22 -10.39 -3.68
CA ALA A 181 -9.28 -10.87 -4.57
C ALA A 181 -10.53 -9.96 -4.69
N PHE A 182 -10.69 -8.97 -3.80
CA PHE A 182 -11.72 -7.93 -3.90
C PHE A 182 -11.27 -6.77 -4.81
N ALA A 183 -10.57 -7.04 -5.91
CA ALA A 183 -9.84 -6.02 -6.67
C ALA A 183 -10.68 -4.87 -7.21
N THR A 184 -12.01 -4.91 -7.26
CA THR A 184 -12.80 -3.76 -7.72
C THR A 184 -12.66 -2.54 -6.78
N PRO A 185 -12.98 -2.63 -5.47
CA PRO A 185 -12.85 -1.50 -4.52
C PRO A 185 -11.42 -1.22 -4.01
N LEU A 186 -10.39 -2.02 -4.35
CA LEU A 186 -9.01 -1.83 -3.88
C LEU A 186 -7.99 -1.99 -5.00
N VAL A 187 -6.72 -1.68 -4.76
CA VAL A 187 -5.60 -1.98 -5.68
C VAL A 187 -4.91 -3.26 -5.22
N SER A 188 -5.10 -4.35 -5.96
CA SER A 188 -4.49 -5.65 -5.70
C SER A 188 -3.07 -5.71 -6.28
N VAL A 189 -2.09 -6.17 -5.49
CA VAL A 189 -0.66 -6.09 -5.85
C VAL A 189 0.04 -7.45 -5.69
N ASP A 190 0.60 -7.96 -6.79
CA ASP A 190 1.57 -9.05 -6.79
C ASP A 190 3.02 -8.52 -6.84
N LYS A 191 3.99 -9.41 -6.67
CA LYS A 191 5.41 -9.11 -6.78
C LYS A 191 5.92 -9.28 -8.21
N GLY A 192 6.66 -8.28 -8.67
CA GLY A 192 7.49 -8.38 -9.87
C GLY A 192 8.97 -8.19 -9.54
N LEU A 193 9.82 -8.67 -10.45
CA LEU A 193 11.26 -8.46 -10.40
C LEU A 193 11.61 -7.21 -11.20
N PHE A 194 11.48 -6.05 -10.56
CA PHE A 194 11.88 -4.76 -11.12
C PHE A 194 13.25 -4.35 -10.57
N ALA A 195 14.10 -3.75 -11.40
CA ALA A 195 15.39 -3.21 -10.94
C ALA A 195 15.21 -1.91 -10.14
N ASP A 196 14.32 -1.04 -10.63
CA ASP A 196 13.94 0.23 -9.99
C ASP A 196 12.88 -0.02 -8.89
N PRO A 197 13.05 0.52 -7.67
CA PRO A 197 12.01 0.52 -6.63
C PRO A 197 10.69 1.17 -7.06
N LEU A 198 10.71 2.12 -8.00
CA LEU A 198 9.51 2.74 -8.57
C LEU A 198 8.91 1.91 -9.73
N GLY A 199 9.52 0.76 -10.06
CA GLY A 199 9.05 -0.12 -11.12
C GLY A 199 7.77 -0.86 -10.73
N PHE A 200 6.78 -0.80 -11.62
CA PHE A 200 5.52 -1.54 -11.52
C PHE A 200 4.94 -1.82 -12.91
N ALA A 201 3.98 -2.74 -12.97
CA ALA A 201 3.27 -3.08 -14.20
C ALA A 201 1.79 -3.36 -13.94
N TYR A 202 0.94 -3.07 -14.92
CA TYR A 202 -0.41 -3.63 -14.95
C TYR A 202 -0.38 -4.97 -15.69
N ARG A 203 -0.73 -6.04 -14.98
CA ARG A 203 -0.77 -7.42 -15.49
C ARG A 203 -1.93 -8.12 -14.82
N LEU A 204 -3.11 -8.02 -15.43
CA LEU A 204 -4.29 -8.67 -14.92
C LEU A 204 -4.16 -10.19 -15.02
N HIS A 205 -4.19 -10.87 -13.87
CA HIS A 205 -4.39 -12.31 -13.79
C HIS A 205 -5.35 -12.62 -12.63
N ASP A 206 -6.34 -13.47 -12.88
CA ASP A 206 -7.46 -13.72 -11.95
C ASP A 206 -8.14 -12.44 -11.46
N GLN A 207 -7.83 -12.02 -10.24
CA GLN A 207 -8.32 -10.81 -9.58
C GLN A 207 -7.15 -9.98 -9.03
N VAL A 208 -5.97 -10.08 -9.63
CA VAL A 208 -4.79 -9.27 -9.30
C VAL A 208 -4.41 -8.41 -10.49
N GLU A 209 -4.40 -7.10 -10.30
CA GLU A 209 -4.28 -6.09 -11.34
C GLU A 209 -2.84 -5.63 -11.59
N PHE A 210 -2.05 -5.46 -10.53
CA PHE A 210 -0.73 -4.84 -10.59
C PHE A 210 0.37 -5.74 -10.05
N GLU A 211 1.56 -5.66 -10.64
CA GLU A 211 2.82 -6.13 -10.07
C GLU A 211 3.66 -4.92 -9.66
N ALA A 212 4.39 -4.99 -8.55
CA ALA A 212 5.32 -3.95 -8.12
C ALA A 212 6.66 -4.52 -7.60
N HIS A 213 7.65 -3.66 -7.37
CA HIS A 213 8.97 -4.04 -6.87
C HIS A 213 8.87 -4.87 -5.58
N GLY A 214 9.30 -6.13 -5.65
CA GLY A 214 9.02 -7.09 -4.59
C GLY A 214 10.04 -7.19 -3.47
N ARG A 215 11.04 -6.30 -3.30
CA ARG A 215 12.11 -6.47 -2.28
C ARG A 215 11.93 -5.56 -1.07
N GLY A 216 12.20 -6.07 0.12
CA GLY A 216 12.39 -5.25 1.33
C GLY A 216 13.85 -4.83 1.51
N TYR A 217 14.10 -3.84 2.36
CA TYR A 217 15.44 -3.29 2.61
C TYR A 217 15.88 -3.39 4.07
N LEU A 218 14.98 -3.83 4.95
CA LEU A 218 15.20 -3.85 6.39
C LEU A 218 14.65 -5.13 7.01
N GLY A 219 15.35 -5.64 8.03
CA GLY A 219 14.91 -6.78 8.83
C GLY A 219 15.20 -8.15 8.23
N PRO A 220 15.01 -9.22 9.02
CA PRO A 220 15.45 -10.57 8.65
C PRO A 220 14.61 -11.24 7.54
N PHE A 221 13.43 -10.70 7.23
CA PHE A 221 12.49 -11.23 6.23
C PHE A 221 12.69 -10.64 4.83
N ALA A 222 13.52 -9.61 4.68
CA ALA A 222 13.76 -8.90 3.42
C ALA A 222 14.69 -9.66 2.43
N LYS A 223 14.90 -10.97 2.62
CA LYS A 223 15.86 -11.76 1.83
C LYS A 223 15.32 -12.14 0.45
N GLU A 224 14.01 -12.36 0.35
CA GLU A 224 13.37 -12.86 -0.86
C GLU A 224 12.24 -11.94 -1.31
N PRO A 225 11.95 -11.89 -2.63
CA PRO A 225 10.82 -11.12 -3.12
C PRO A 225 9.47 -11.62 -2.59
N ALA A 226 8.62 -10.70 -2.13
CA ALA A 226 7.29 -11.01 -1.58
C ALA A 226 6.24 -9.96 -1.97
N THR A 227 4.97 -10.38 -2.05
CA THR A 227 3.81 -9.51 -2.29
C THR A 227 3.63 -8.48 -1.18
N SER A 228 3.99 -8.85 0.05
CA SER A 228 4.03 -7.97 1.22
C SER A 228 5.01 -6.80 1.08
N TRP A 229 6.04 -6.96 0.24
CA TRP A 229 6.99 -5.89 -0.12
C TRP A 229 6.54 -5.12 -1.35
N ALA A 230 5.90 -5.78 -2.32
CA ALA A 230 5.38 -5.12 -3.52
C ALA A 230 4.25 -4.12 -3.22
N THR A 231 3.34 -4.48 -2.33
CA THR A 231 2.20 -3.65 -1.92
C THR A 231 2.62 -2.25 -1.42
N PRO A 232 3.58 -2.13 -0.47
CA PRO A 232 4.04 -0.82 0.00
C PRO A 232 4.82 -0.02 -1.05
N HIS A 233 5.46 -0.67 -2.04
CA HIS A 233 6.05 0.06 -3.16
C HIS A 233 4.97 0.81 -3.95
N LEU A 234 3.90 0.11 -4.33
CA LEU A 234 2.82 0.74 -5.10
C LEU A 234 2.04 1.77 -4.27
N ALA A 235 1.85 1.52 -2.97
CA ALA A 235 1.25 2.49 -2.05
C ALA A 235 2.10 3.77 -1.92
N GLY A 236 3.43 3.61 -1.81
CA GLY A 236 4.39 4.72 -1.80
C GLY A 236 4.35 5.53 -3.10
N ILE A 237 4.36 4.86 -4.26
CA ILE A 237 4.19 5.48 -5.58
C ILE A 237 2.88 6.30 -5.63
N ALA A 238 1.78 5.72 -5.20
CA ALA A 238 0.49 6.41 -5.16
C ALA A 238 0.51 7.64 -4.24
N ALA A 239 1.21 7.57 -3.11
CA ALA A 239 1.38 8.72 -2.22
C ALA A 239 2.13 9.87 -2.89
N ARG A 240 3.14 9.57 -3.72
CA ARG A 240 3.85 10.61 -4.51
C ARG A 240 2.91 11.28 -5.51
N ILE A 241 2.10 10.50 -6.23
CA ILE A 241 1.07 11.03 -7.13
C ILE A 241 0.09 11.92 -6.36
N LEU A 242 -0.41 11.43 -5.22
CA LEU A 242 -1.38 12.12 -4.39
C LEU A 242 -0.81 13.42 -3.79
N SER A 243 0.49 13.50 -3.48
CA SER A 243 1.09 14.77 -3.01
C SER A 243 1.05 15.89 -4.06
N LEU A 244 0.95 15.55 -5.34
CA LEU A 244 0.75 16.54 -6.41
C LEU A 244 -0.74 16.91 -6.60
N LYS A 245 -1.64 15.97 -6.32
CA LYS A 245 -3.09 16.14 -6.45
C LYS A 245 -3.86 15.33 -5.38
N PRO A 246 -4.01 15.88 -4.15
CA PRO A 246 -4.47 15.11 -2.98
C PRO A 246 -5.93 14.63 -3.02
N ASP A 247 -6.75 15.25 -3.86
CA ASP A 247 -8.19 14.99 -4.01
C ASP A 247 -8.52 13.92 -5.05
N LEU A 248 -7.51 13.32 -5.70
CA LEU A 248 -7.71 12.20 -6.62
C LEU A 248 -8.46 11.05 -5.93
N LYS A 249 -9.40 10.47 -6.67
CA LYS A 249 -10.25 9.36 -6.24
C LYS A 249 -9.55 8.02 -6.48
N PRO A 250 -9.97 6.94 -5.78
CA PRO A 250 -9.36 5.63 -5.96
C PRO A 250 -9.34 5.14 -7.41
N PHE A 251 -10.43 5.35 -8.17
CA PHE A 251 -10.47 4.94 -9.58
C PHE A 251 -9.52 5.78 -10.46
N GLU A 252 -9.36 7.08 -10.18
CA GLU A 252 -8.46 7.95 -10.94
C GLU A 252 -7.00 7.55 -10.74
N ILE A 253 -6.61 7.18 -9.52
CA ILE A 253 -5.27 6.66 -9.25
C ILE A 253 -5.04 5.34 -9.98
N LYS A 254 -6.00 4.41 -9.98
CA LYS A 254 -5.90 3.18 -10.79
C LYS A 254 -5.69 3.49 -12.27
N THR A 255 -6.45 4.45 -12.82
CA THR A 255 -6.31 4.90 -14.20
C THR A 255 -4.94 5.51 -14.46
N ILE A 256 -4.45 6.39 -13.58
CA ILE A 256 -3.12 7.00 -13.71
C ILE A 256 -2.02 5.93 -13.67
N LEU A 257 -2.06 4.99 -12.72
CA LEU A 257 -1.09 3.90 -12.65
C LEU A 257 -1.08 3.08 -13.94
N TYR A 258 -2.27 2.72 -14.47
CA TYR A 258 -2.37 2.02 -15.74
C TYR A 258 -1.71 2.79 -16.90
N TRP A 259 -1.96 4.09 -17.02
CA TRP A 259 -1.39 4.91 -18.09
C TRP A 259 0.11 5.17 -17.93
N LEU A 260 0.60 5.33 -16.70
CA LEU A 260 2.03 5.41 -16.42
C LEU A 260 2.74 4.14 -16.91
N PHE A 261 2.19 2.96 -16.62
CA PHE A 261 2.70 1.69 -17.16
C PHE A 261 2.61 1.61 -18.70
N ARG A 262 1.53 2.11 -19.30
CA ARG A 262 1.40 2.12 -20.78
C ARG A 262 2.47 3.00 -21.42
N SER A 263 2.81 4.12 -20.80
CA SER A 263 3.81 5.07 -21.33
C SER A 263 5.22 4.47 -21.37
N THR A 264 5.57 3.56 -20.46
CA THR A 264 6.88 2.87 -20.46
C THR A 264 7.02 1.78 -21.53
N LYS A 265 5.93 1.41 -22.20
CA LYS A 265 5.92 0.44 -23.29
C LYS A 265 5.99 1.06 -24.69
N GLN A 266 5.90 2.39 -24.82
CA GLN A 266 6.11 3.04 -26.11
C GLN A 266 7.62 3.04 -26.42
N PRO A 267 8.05 2.60 -27.61
CA PRO A 267 9.45 2.73 -28.01
C PRO A 267 9.83 4.22 -28.01
N PRO A 268 11.06 4.59 -27.65
CA PRO A 268 11.54 5.95 -27.88
C PRO A 268 11.44 6.26 -29.38
N GLU A 269 10.90 7.44 -29.71
CA GLU A 269 10.87 7.99 -31.06
C GLU A 269 12.26 8.07 -31.71
#